data_AF-A0A519QUR6-F1
#
_entry.id   AF-A0A519QUR6-F1
#
_cell.length_a   1.000
_cell.length_b   1.000
_cell.length_c   1.000
_cell.angle_alpha   90.00
_cell.angle_beta   90.00
_cell.angle_gamma   90.00
#
_symmetry.space_group_name_H-M   'P 1'
#
loop_
_entity.id
_entity.type
_entity.pdbx_description
1 polymer ?
#
loop_
_entity_poly.entity_id
_entity_poly.type
_entity_poly.pdbx_seq_one_letter_code
_entity_poly.pdbx_strand_id
1 'polypeptide(L)'
;MTSRAMPTTPMEAFFKSIPPTALRVLCSPRTLATVAQHLPFDCAAVLRYRSLPPLACVARDPVRRIGYTSFRGYYRSIKMGVRFPYESLLERDAMIVHDFHPWVRRFVAQPVTLLYKREGRRRRYTPDLLVEPYEARPFFLEVRPHERTPGRLGPLLPHIQEAVVAFGCEHHFMDEHTIRAEPFFGNCRRARRAARFLGDDHLLRLGEALDRFPPPVDLGDLCWAVGQDDALEQVLGLVALGILSMRIDEDIRCGMVVFKGSNW
;
A
#
# COMPACT_ATOMS: atom_id res chain seq x y z
N MET A 1 26.99 29.93 19.24
CA MET A 1 26.68 29.74 17.80
C MET A 1 25.32 29.08 17.69
N THR A 2 24.28 29.86 17.42
CA THR A 2 22.92 29.36 17.22
C THR A 2 22.84 28.62 15.89
N SER A 3 22.73 27.29 15.94
CA SER A 3 22.37 26.45 14.80
C SER A 3 21.03 26.92 14.25
N ARG A 4 21.07 27.67 13.14
CA ARG A 4 19.87 28.09 12.42
C ARG A 4 19.31 26.83 11.76
N ALA A 5 18.21 26.31 12.30
CA ALA A 5 17.53 25.15 11.72
C ALA A 5 17.25 25.44 10.24
N MET A 6 17.69 24.54 9.36
CA MET A 6 17.36 24.58 7.94
C MET A 6 15.82 24.65 7.80
N PRO A 7 15.28 25.46 6.87
CA PRO A 7 13.84 25.51 6.66
C PRO A 7 13.35 24.11 6.26
N THR A 8 12.41 23.56 7.04
CA THR A 8 11.76 22.28 6.73
C THR A 8 11.12 22.37 5.35
N THR A 9 11.37 21.39 4.49
CA THR A 9 10.76 21.35 3.16
C THR A 9 9.22 21.26 3.28
N PRO A 10 8.43 21.76 2.31
CA PRO A 10 6.98 21.59 2.32
C PRO A 10 6.53 20.13 2.46
N MET A 11 7.28 19.21 1.85
CA MET A 11 7.12 17.76 2.02
C MET A 11 7.32 17.29 3.47
N GLU A 12 8.39 17.72 4.15
CA GLU A 12 8.60 17.41 5.57
C GLU A 12 7.49 17.98 6.46
N ALA A 13 7.07 19.22 6.19
CA ALA A 13 5.98 19.87 6.90
C ALA A 13 4.65 19.13 6.68
N PHE A 14 4.38 18.66 5.45
CA PHE A 14 3.22 17.84 5.13
C PHE A 14 3.19 16.58 5.98
N PHE A 15 4.26 15.78 6.01
CA PHE A 15 4.28 14.56 6.81
C PHE A 15 4.19 14.80 8.33
N LYS A 16 4.79 15.89 8.83
CA LYS A 16 4.65 16.31 10.25
C LYS A 16 3.23 16.76 10.59
N SER A 17 2.50 17.32 9.62
CA SER A 17 1.13 17.81 9.82
C SER A 17 0.09 16.71 9.94
N ILE A 18 0.45 15.46 9.61
CA ILE A 18 -0.50 14.37 9.64
C ILE A 18 -0.64 13.85 11.08
N PRO A 19 -1.83 13.95 11.71
CA PRO A 19 -2.03 13.48 13.06
C PRO A 19 -1.70 11.99 13.20
N PRO A 20 -1.16 11.58 14.36
CA PRO A 20 -1.07 10.16 14.66
C PRO A 20 -2.48 9.60 14.90
N THR A 21 -2.99 8.77 14.00
CA THR A 21 -4.25 8.05 14.24
C THR A 21 -3.99 6.69 14.89
N ALA A 22 -5.01 6.13 15.54
CA ALA A 22 -4.98 4.75 16.03
C ALA A 22 -5.37 3.77 14.91
N LEU A 23 -4.61 2.70 14.79
CA LEU A 23 -4.80 1.63 13.82
C LEU A 23 -6.16 0.94 14.03
N ARG A 24 -7.05 0.94 13.02
CA ARG A 24 -8.09 -0.09 12.90
C ARG A 24 -7.59 -1.10 11.87
N VAL A 25 -6.91 -2.13 12.36
CA VAL A 25 -6.47 -3.26 11.55
C VAL A 25 -7.68 -3.82 10.80
N LEU A 26 -7.44 -4.26 9.57
CA LEU A 26 -8.40 -5.02 8.76
C LEU A 26 -8.84 -6.34 9.42
N CYS A 27 -8.16 -6.73 10.48
CA CYS A 27 -8.44 -7.84 11.36
C CYS A 27 -8.92 -7.27 12.69
N SER A 28 -9.90 -7.92 13.32
CA SER A 28 -10.38 -7.46 14.62
C SER A 28 -9.24 -7.46 15.65
N PRO A 29 -9.29 -6.63 16.71
CA PRO A 29 -8.34 -6.72 17.83
C PRO A 29 -8.22 -8.13 18.41
N ARG A 30 -9.29 -8.95 18.31
CA ARG A 30 -9.27 -10.37 18.67
C ARG A 30 -8.34 -11.16 17.76
N THR A 31 -8.48 -11.02 16.46
CA THR A 31 -7.63 -11.69 15.46
C THR A 31 -6.14 -11.38 15.69
N LEU A 32 -5.78 -10.16 16.10
CA LEU A 32 -4.40 -9.81 16.43
C LEU A 32 -3.88 -10.46 17.71
N ALA A 33 -4.75 -10.58 18.73
CA ALA A 33 -4.43 -11.31 19.95
C ALA A 33 -4.28 -12.81 19.66
N THR A 34 -5.15 -13.39 18.83
CA THR A 34 -5.04 -14.77 18.32
C THR A 34 -3.72 -14.99 17.56
N VAL A 35 -3.39 -14.10 16.61
CA VAL A 35 -2.11 -14.12 15.86
C VAL A 35 -0.91 -14.14 16.82
N ALA A 36 -0.92 -13.30 17.86
CA ALA A 36 0.17 -13.22 18.81
C ALA A 36 0.23 -14.41 19.80
N GLN A 37 -0.89 -15.09 20.02
CA GLN A 37 -0.98 -16.26 20.91
C GLN A 37 -0.61 -17.58 20.22
N HIS A 38 -0.80 -17.67 18.90
CA HIS A 38 -0.68 -18.94 18.17
C HIS A 38 0.47 -19.01 17.17
N LEU A 39 1.22 -17.94 16.93
CA LEU A 39 2.38 -18.00 16.04
C LEU A 39 3.69 -18.18 16.83
N PRO A 40 4.62 -19.06 16.38
CA PRO A 40 5.86 -19.41 17.09
C PRO A 40 6.91 -18.31 17.22
N PHE A 41 6.61 -17.09 16.80
CA PHE A 41 7.57 -15.99 16.73
C PHE A 41 6.90 -14.66 17.08
N ASP A 42 7.70 -13.73 17.59
CA ASP A 42 7.22 -12.41 18.04
C ASP A 42 6.60 -11.60 16.88
N CYS A 43 5.31 -11.79 16.69
CA CYS A 43 4.51 -11.04 15.73
C CYS A 43 4.25 -9.61 16.22
N ALA A 44 4.52 -9.30 17.49
CA ALA A 44 4.28 -7.98 18.04
C ALA A 44 5.15 -6.93 17.34
N ALA A 45 6.34 -7.26 16.84
CA ALA A 45 7.15 -6.35 16.02
C ALA A 45 6.49 -5.98 14.67
N VAL A 46 5.89 -6.97 13.98
CA VAL A 46 5.13 -6.77 12.74
C VAL A 46 3.84 -5.97 13.01
N LEU A 47 3.15 -6.27 14.12
CA LEU A 47 1.99 -5.51 14.58
C LEU A 47 2.37 -4.09 15.05
N ARG A 48 3.57 -3.90 15.59
CA ARG A 48 4.13 -2.59 15.98
C ARG A 48 4.52 -1.75 14.77
N TYR A 49 5.03 -2.33 13.68
CA TYR A 49 5.23 -1.59 12.42
C TYR A 49 3.90 -1.04 11.90
N ARG A 50 2.82 -1.82 12.01
CA ARG A 50 1.47 -1.33 11.74
C ARG A 50 0.98 -0.32 12.78
N SER A 51 1.50 -0.32 14.00
CA SER A 51 1.21 0.71 15.01
C SER A 51 1.95 2.03 14.77
N LEU A 52 2.79 2.15 13.72
CA LEU A 52 3.12 3.46 13.18
C LEU A 52 1.80 4.19 13.00
N PRO A 53 1.68 5.43 13.52
CA PRO A 53 0.41 6.11 13.47
C PRO A 53 -0.08 6.10 12.03
N PRO A 54 -1.20 5.44 11.69
CA PRO A 54 -1.86 5.65 10.42
C PRO A 54 -1.88 7.14 10.19
N LEU A 55 -1.45 7.52 9.00
CA LEU A 55 -1.62 8.87 8.56
C LEU A 55 -3.11 9.18 8.77
N ALA A 56 -3.46 10.14 9.63
CA ALA A 56 -4.78 10.74 9.59
C ALA A 56 -4.84 11.44 8.24
N CYS A 57 -5.13 10.65 7.21
CA CYS A 57 -5.11 11.15 5.87
C CYS A 57 -6.22 12.18 5.83
N VAL A 58 -5.87 13.41 5.50
CA VAL A 58 -6.81 14.36 4.91
C VAL A 58 -7.07 13.87 3.48
N ALA A 59 -7.43 12.60 3.34
CA ALA A 59 -7.93 12.05 2.11
C ALA A 59 -9.23 12.80 1.88
N ARG A 60 -9.19 13.67 0.87
CA ARG A 60 -10.33 14.53 0.55
C ARG A 60 -11.41 13.67 -0.04
N ASP A 61 -12.66 14.13 0.06
CA ASP A 61 -13.70 13.55 -0.77
C ASP A 61 -13.28 13.66 -2.24
N PRO A 62 -13.70 12.69 -3.08
CA PRO A 62 -13.47 12.75 -4.51
C PRO A 62 -13.76 14.14 -5.07
N VAL A 63 -12.86 14.66 -5.91
CA VAL A 63 -12.90 16.03 -6.46
C VAL A 63 -14.17 16.27 -7.28
N ARG A 64 -14.83 15.21 -7.76
CA ARG A 64 -16.06 15.26 -8.56
C ARG A 64 -17.24 14.58 -7.86
N ARG A 65 -18.48 15.06 -8.10
CA ARG A 65 -19.74 14.43 -7.64
C ARG A 65 -19.96 13.05 -8.27
N ILE A 66 -20.39 12.08 -7.46
CA ILE A 66 -20.68 10.70 -7.86
C ILE A 66 -21.84 10.71 -8.87
N GLY A 67 -21.59 10.23 -10.09
CA GLY A 67 -22.61 9.97 -11.10
C GLY A 67 -22.82 8.46 -11.25
N TYR A 68 -23.99 8.05 -11.75
CA TYR A 68 -24.39 6.64 -11.94
C TYR A 68 -23.44 5.83 -12.85
N THR A 69 -22.55 6.48 -13.61
CA THR A 69 -21.56 5.85 -14.49
C THR A 69 -20.12 5.91 -13.94
N SER A 70 -19.91 6.45 -12.74
CA SER A 70 -18.58 6.64 -12.16
C SER A 70 -18.21 5.51 -11.19
N PHE A 71 -17.10 4.82 -11.45
CA PHE A 71 -16.52 3.81 -10.56
C PHE A 71 -15.72 4.47 -9.43
N ARG A 72 -16.40 5.20 -8.54
CA ARG A 72 -15.79 5.82 -7.36
C ARG A 72 -16.05 5.01 -6.11
N GLY A 73 -15.15 5.11 -5.14
CA GLY A 73 -15.33 4.42 -3.87
C GLY A 73 -14.19 4.66 -2.91
N TYR A 74 -14.09 3.75 -1.93
CA TYR A 74 -13.05 3.78 -0.92
C TYR A 74 -12.27 2.47 -0.91
N TYR A 75 -10.96 2.57 -1.05
CA TYR A 75 -10.01 1.49 -0.87
C TYR A 75 -9.49 1.47 0.57
N ARG A 76 -9.56 0.33 1.26
CA ARG A 76 -8.97 0.18 2.61
C ARG A 76 -7.57 -0.42 2.49
N SER A 77 -6.53 0.39 2.65
CA SER A 77 -5.14 -0.08 2.57
C SER A 77 -4.83 -1.07 3.69
N ILE A 78 -4.23 -2.22 3.34
CA ILE A 78 -3.72 -3.20 4.30
C ILE A 78 -2.41 -2.72 4.93
N LYS A 79 -1.56 -2.08 4.12
CA LYS A 79 -0.26 -1.53 4.57
C LYS A 79 -0.45 -0.38 5.56
N MET A 80 -1.44 0.49 5.32
CA MET A 80 -1.66 1.72 6.10
C MET A 80 -2.81 1.64 7.10
N GLY A 81 -3.72 0.66 6.98
CA GLY A 81 -4.89 0.53 7.85
C GLY A 81 -5.97 1.63 7.68
N VAL A 82 -5.83 2.51 6.69
CA VAL A 82 -6.76 3.63 6.43
C VAL A 82 -7.57 3.45 5.14
N ARG A 83 -8.62 4.26 4.98
CA ARG A 83 -9.43 4.28 3.74
C ARG A 83 -9.01 5.45 2.87
N PHE A 84 -8.70 5.17 1.61
CA PHE A 84 -8.41 6.17 0.59
C PHE A 84 -9.54 6.21 -0.45
N PRO A 85 -9.96 7.40 -0.90
CA PRO A 85 -10.86 7.55 -2.02
C PRO A 85 -10.17 7.11 -3.32
N TYR A 86 -10.96 6.67 -4.29
CA TYR A 86 -10.53 6.55 -5.68
C TYR A 86 -11.63 7.06 -6.61
N GLU A 87 -11.23 7.64 -7.72
CA GLU A 87 -12.12 8.12 -8.78
C GLU A 87 -12.20 7.18 -9.98
N SER A 88 -11.28 6.22 -10.05
CA SER A 88 -11.24 5.19 -11.09
C SER A 88 -10.84 3.82 -10.54
N LEU A 89 -11.20 2.76 -11.25
CA LEU A 89 -10.73 1.41 -10.92
C LEU A 89 -9.22 1.28 -11.08
N LEU A 90 -8.61 2.07 -11.97
CA LEU A 90 -7.16 2.03 -12.18
C LEU A 90 -6.41 2.62 -10.98
N GLU A 91 -6.91 3.71 -10.38
CA GLU A 91 -6.38 4.23 -9.10
C GLU A 91 -6.53 3.21 -7.96
N ARG A 92 -7.69 2.54 -7.88
CA ARG A 92 -7.89 1.46 -6.91
C ARG A 92 -6.87 0.35 -7.10
N ASP A 93 -6.64 -0.06 -8.34
CA ASP A 93 -5.69 -1.12 -8.68
C ASP A 93 -4.25 -0.68 -8.38
N ALA A 94 -3.89 0.58 -8.64
CA ALA A 94 -2.59 1.16 -8.25
C ALA A 94 -2.39 1.09 -6.72
N MET A 95 -3.39 1.43 -5.93
CA MET A 95 -3.31 1.30 -4.46
C MET A 95 -3.21 -0.16 -4.00
N ILE A 96 -3.75 -1.12 -4.76
CA ILE A 96 -3.55 -2.55 -4.50
C ILE A 96 -2.07 -2.89 -4.67
N VAL A 97 -1.43 -2.60 -5.81
CA VAL A 97 -0.01 -2.97 -5.98
C VAL A 97 0.92 -2.24 -4.99
N HIS A 98 0.67 -0.97 -4.64
CA HIS A 98 1.49 -0.24 -3.67
C HIS A 98 1.37 -0.78 -2.23
N ASP A 99 0.24 -1.39 -1.86
CA ASP A 99 0.08 -2.09 -0.60
C ASP A 99 1.02 -3.30 -0.45
N PHE A 100 1.48 -3.85 -1.57
CA PHE A 100 2.25 -5.09 -1.63
C PHE A 100 3.69 -4.91 -2.13
N HIS A 101 3.98 -3.80 -2.82
CA HIS A 101 5.32 -3.55 -3.33
C HIS A 101 6.33 -3.36 -2.16
N PRO A 102 7.48 -4.07 -2.14
CA PRO A 102 8.41 -3.99 -1.02
C PRO A 102 9.03 -2.62 -0.78
N TRP A 103 9.47 -1.92 -1.84
CA TRP A 103 10.08 -0.59 -1.68
C TRP A 103 9.10 0.49 -1.21
N VAL A 104 7.78 0.27 -1.28
CA VAL A 104 6.79 1.26 -0.84
C VAL A 104 6.65 1.20 0.68
N ARG A 105 7.09 2.26 1.36
CA ARG A 105 6.88 2.42 2.80
C ARG A 105 5.44 2.80 3.11
N ARG A 106 4.90 3.79 2.39
CA ARG A 106 3.51 4.26 2.51
C ARG A 106 3.06 5.07 1.29
N PHE A 107 1.76 5.31 1.19
CA PHE A 107 1.20 6.22 0.19
C PHE A 107 -0.03 6.96 0.72
N VAL A 108 -0.40 8.06 0.06
CA VAL A 108 -1.59 8.88 0.37
C VAL A 108 -2.31 9.25 -0.93
N ALA A 109 -3.61 9.00 -1.00
CA ALA A 109 -4.43 9.46 -2.13
C ALA A 109 -4.80 10.94 -2.02
N GLN A 110 -4.76 11.65 -3.15
CA GLN A 110 -5.08 13.07 -3.31
C GLN A 110 -4.46 13.98 -2.22
N PRO A 111 -3.14 13.84 -1.98
CA PRO A 111 -2.46 14.28 -0.76
C PRO A 111 -2.52 15.79 -0.53
N VAL A 112 -2.34 16.57 -1.60
CA VAL A 112 -2.25 18.03 -1.55
C VAL A 112 -2.74 18.63 -2.87
N THR A 113 -3.27 19.85 -2.82
CA THR A 113 -3.49 20.66 -4.03
C THR A 113 -2.37 21.68 -4.19
N LEU A 114 -1.53 21.47 -5.18
CA LEU A 114 -0.51 22.43 -5.60
C LEU A 114 -1.14 23.56 -6.42
N LEU A 115 -0.59 24.75 -6.29
CA LEU A 115 -0.94 25.90 -7.12
C LEU A 115 0.17 26.13 -8.14
N TYR A 116 -0.20 26.27 -9.41
CA TYR A 116 0.72 26.60 -10.49
C TYR A 116 0.19 27.78 -11.32
N LYS A 117 1.07 28.44 -12.07
CA LYS A 117 0.71 29.54 -12.96
C LYS A 117 0.73 29.06 -14.41
N ARG A 118 -0.30 29.43 -15.17
CA ARG A 118 -0.33 29.27 -16.63
C ARG A 118 -1.08 30.44 -17.25
N GLU A 119 -0.49 31.07 -18.27
CA GLU A 119 -1.10 32.22 -18.98
C GLU A 119 -1.54 33.33 -18.00
N GLY A 120 -0.68 33.64 -17.02
CA GLY A 120 -0.96 34.64 -15.98
C GLY A 120 -2.03 34.25 -14.95
N ARG A 121 -2.70 33.10 -15.09
CA ARG A 121 -3.76 32.63 -14.18
C ARG A 121 -3.22 31.58 -13.22
N ARG A 122 -3.64 31.66 -11.95
CA ARG A 122 -3.41 30.60 -10.96
C ARG A 122 -4.34 29.43 -11.23
N ARG A 123 -3.79 28.23 -11.29
CA ARG A 123 -4.50 26.96 -11.49
C ARG A 123 -4.16 25.99 -10.37
N ARG A 124 -5.01 24.98 -10.21
CA ARG A 124 -4.91 23.95 -9.17
C ARG A 124 -4.50 22.63 -9.80
N TYR A 125 -3.62 21.91 -9.15
CA TYR A 125 -3.19 20.56 -9.51
C TYR A 125 -3.24 19.68 -8.27
N THR A 126 -3.81 18.49 -8.37
CA THR A 126 -3.87 17.51 -7.27
C THR A 126 -3.40 16.18 -7.83
N PRO A 127 -2.24 15.67 -7.38
CA PRO A 127 -1.77 14.33 -7.71
C PRO A 127 -2.76 13.25 -7.27
N ASP A 128 -2.78 12.12 -7.97
CA ASP A 128 -3.60 10.98 -7.56
C ASP A 128 -3.06 10.33 -6.29
N LEU A 129 -1.75 10.05 -6.22
CA LEU A 129 -1.07 9.56 -5.03
C LEU A 129 0.21 10.37 -4.71
N LEU A 130 0.58 10.45 -3.43
CA LEU A 130 1.96 10.64 -2.98
C LEU A 130 2.47 9.30 -2.47
N VAL A 131 3.54 8.80 -3.06
CA VAL A 131 4.18 7.54 -2.67
C VAL A 131 5.48 7.86 -1.96
N GLU A 132 5.70 7.22 -0.82
CA GLU A 132 6.94 7.31 -0.07
C GLU A 132 7.63 5.95 -0.07
N PRO A 133 8.79 5.83 -0.76
CA PRO A 133 9.65 4.65 -0.68
C PRO A 133 10.42 4.56 0.65
N TYR A 134 11.05 3.42 0.92
CA TYR A 134 12.01 3.29 2.04
C TYR A 134 13.37 3.97 1.77
N GLU A 135 13.91 3.79 0.57
CA GLU A 135 15.29 4.18 0.22
C GLU A 135 15.38 5.26 -0.86
N ALA A 136 14.25 5.89 -1.20
CA ALA A 136 14.17 6.90 -2.25
C ALA A 136 13.28 8.08 -1.83
N ARG A 137 13.39 9.18 -2.58
CA ARG A 137 12.59 10.38 -2.33
C ARG A 137 11.11 10.10 -2.59
N PRO A 138 10.19 10.70 -1.81
CA PRO A 138 8.77 10.67 -2.12
C PRO A 138 8.47 11.31 -3.47
N PHE A 139 7.50 10.75 -4.18
CA PHE A 139 7.08 11.23 -5.49
C PHE A 139 5.56 11.25 -5.63
N PHE A 140 5.08 12.16 -6.47
CA PHE A 140 3.70 12.21 -6.89
C PHE A 140 3.47 11.25 -8.06
N LEU A 141 2.39 10.49 -7.99
CA LEU A 141 1.98 9.55 -9.01
C LEU A 141 0.67 9.99 -9.66
N GLU A 142 0.65 10.00 -10.98
CA GLU A 142 -0.55 10.13 -11.81
C GLU A 142 -0.92 8.78 -12.41
N VAL A 143 -2.16 8.34 -12.19
CA VAL A 143 -2.67 7.06 -12.64
C VAL A 143 -3.59 7.27 -13.84
N ARG A 144 -3.16 6.83 -15.02
CA ARG A 144 -3.86 7.13 -16.28
C ARG A 144 -3.77 5.96 -17.25
N PRO A 145 -4.82 5.73 -18.07
CA PRO A 145 -4.72 4.76 -19.16
C PRO A 145 -3.55 5.08 -20.09
N HIS A 146 -2.84 4.07 -20.58
CA HIS A 146 -1.63 4.22 -21.41
C HIS A 146 -1.86 5.14 -22.61
N GLU A 147 -2.94 4.90 -23.37
CA GLU A 147 -3.35 5.71 -24.53
C GLU A 147 -3.64 7.19 -24.19
N ARG A 148 -3.82 7.50 -22.90
CA ARG A 148 -4.14 8.85 -22.39
C ARG A 148 -2.97 9.45 -21.61
N THR A 149 -1.77 8.90 -21.74
CA THR A 149 -0.57 9.38 -21.05
C THR A 149 0.33 10.14 -22.04
N PRO A 150 0.69 11.42 -21.78
CA PRO A 150 0.29 12.27 -20.66
C PRO A 150 -1.08 12.95 -20.88
N GLY A 151 -1.73 12.72 -22.03
CA GLY A 151 -3.08 13.18 -22.35
C GLY A 151 -3.28 14.68 -22.12
N ARG A 152 -4.37 15.04 -21.44
CA ARG A 152 -4.67 16.46 -21.10
C ARG A 152 -3.67 17.08 -20.12
N LEU A 153 -2.88 16.27 -19.42
CA LEU A 153 -1.86 16.75 -18.48
C LEU A 153 -0.58 17.16 -19.21
N GLY A 154 -0.29 16.58 -20.38
CA GLY A 154 0.95 16.83 -21.14
C GLY A 154 1.29 18.31 -21.32
N PRO A 155 0.40 19.13 -21.88
CA PRO A 155 0.64 20.58 -22.03
C PRO A 155 0.76 21.35 -20.71
N LEU A 156 0.34 20.75 -19.58
CA LEU A 156 0.39 21.35 -18.25
C LEU A 156 1.67 20.97 -17.49
N LEU A 157 2.34 19.91 -17.89
CA LEU A 157 3.48 19.32 -17.16
C LEU A 157 4.60 20.34 -16.87
N PRO A 158 5.04 21.20 -17.81
CA PRO A 158 6.09 22.17 -17.50
C PRO A 158 5.73 23.08 -16.33
N HIS A 159 4.47 23.52 -16.25
CA HIS A 159 3.99 24.39 -15.18
C HIS A 159 3.74 23.65 -13.86
N ILE A 160 3.31 22.39 -13.95
CA ILE A 160 3.10 21.52 -12.78
C ILE A 160 4.44 21.14 -12.16
N GLN A 161 5.44 20.84 -12.99
CA GLN A 161 6.77 20.42 -12.56
C GLN A 161 7.41 21.44 -11.62
N GLU A 162 7.29 22.74 -11.92
CA GLU A 162 7.77 23.80 -11.03
C GLU A 162 7.15 23.69 -9.62
N ALA A 163 5.84 23.47 -9.55
CA ALA A 163 5.13 23.34 -8.27
C ALA A 163 5.49 22.04 -7.54
N VAL A 164 5.69 20.94 -8.28
CA VAL A 164 6.09 19.63 -7.73
C VAL A 164 7.51 19.68 -7.16
N VAL A 165 8.46 20.26 -7.91
CA VAL A 165 9.84 20.45 -7.44
C VAL A 165 9.88 21.38 -6.23
N ALA A 166 9.10 22.48 -6.24
CA ALA A 166 8.99 23.38 -5.10
C ALA A 166 8.41 22.70 -3.85
N PHE A 167 7.55 21.69 -4.03
CA PHE A 167 7.04 20.86 -2.93
C PHE A 167 8.11 19.91 -2.37
N GLY A 168 9.10 19.54 -3.19
CA GLY A 168 10.20 18.63 -2.83
C GLY A 168 10.02 17.20 -3.35
N CYS A 169 9.15 16.99 -4.34
CA CYS A 169 8.86 15.68 -4.92
C CYS A 169 9.24 15.61 -6.41
N GLU A 170 9.24 14.40 -6.95
CA GLU A 170 9.22 14.12 -8.39
C GLU A 170 7.79 13.82 -8.86
N HIS A 171 7.57 13.85 -10.18
CA HIS A 171 6.29 13.56 -10.81
C HIS A 171 6.40 12.34 -11.73
N HIS A 172 5.66 11.27 -11.42
CA HIS A 172 5.71 9.97 -12.10
C HIS A 172 4.34 9.61 -12.66
N PHE A 173 4.31 8.74 -13.67
CA PHE A 173 3.08 8.21 -14.27
C PHE A 173 3.03 6.70 -14.13
N MET A 174 1.82 6.16 -13.96
CA MET A 174 1.59 4.72 -13.98
C MET A 174 0.32 4.41 -14.76
N ASP A 175 0.40 3.38 -15.61
CA ASP A 175 -0.68 2.93 -16.47
C ASP A 175 -1.10 1.49 -16.17
N GLU A 176 -2.12 1.01 -16.87
CA GLU A 176 -2.65 -0.34 -16.73
C GLU A 176 -1.64 -1.44 -17.08
N HIS A 177 -0.68 -1.18 -17.98
CA HIS A 177 0.36 -2.16 -18.30
C HIS A 177 1.28 -2.40 -17.11
N THR A 178 1.61 -1.32 -16.39
CA THR A 178 2.44 -1.41 -15.18
C THR A 178 1.62 -1.86 -13.96
N ILE A 179 0.41 -1.33 -13.77
CA ILE A 179 -0.46 -1.60 -12.62
C ILE A 179 -0.98 -3.04 -12.63
N ARG A 180 -1.33 -3.55 -13.80
CA ARG A 180 -1.94 -4.87 -13.98
C ARG A 180 -0.98 -5.88 -14.60
N ALA A 181 0.32 -5.65 -14.43
CA ALA A 181 1.35 -6.62 -14.81
C ALA A 181 1.14 -7.92 -14.01
N GLU A 182 0.99 -9.02 -14.74
CA GLU A 182 0.92 -10.37 -14.17
C GLU A 182 2.34 -10.97 -14.08
N PRO A 183 2.60 -11.84 -13.10
CA PRO A 183 1.65 -12.41 -12.12
C PRO A 183 1.42 -11.54 -10.86
N PHE A 184 2.18 -10.45 -10.71
CA PHE A 184 2.19 -9.64 -9.49
C PHE A 184 0.82 -9.08 -9.12
N PHE A 185 0.08 -8.50 -10.08
CA PHE A 185 -1.24 -7.93 -9.82
C PHE A 185 -2.25 -8.99 -9.37
N GLY A 186 -2.30 -10.13 -10.04
CA GLY A 186 -3.13 -11.28 -9.66
C GLY A 186 -2.83 -11.76 -8.25
N ASN A 187 -1.55 -11.90 -7.92
CA ASN A 187 -1.08 -12.30 -6.59
C ASN A 187 -1.47 -11.30 -5.50
N CYS A 188 -1.26 -9.99 -5.74
CA CYS A 188 -1.68 -8.93 -4.82
C CYS A 188 -3.19 -9.01 -4.53
N ARG A 189 -4.01 -9.22 -5.56
CA ARG A 189 -5.46 -9.37 -5.41
C ARG A 189 -5.85 -10.60 -4.61
N ARG A 190 -5.19 -11.74 -4.86
CA ARG A 190 -5.42 -13.00 -4.13
C ARG A 190 -5.07 -12.84 -2.65
N ALA A 191 -3.85 -12.37 -2.35
CA ALA A 191 -3.38 -12.16 -0.98
C ALA A 191 -4.27 -11.16 -0.21
N ARG A 192 -4.64 -10.05 -0.85
CA ARG A 192 -5.59 -9.09 -0.28
C ARG A 192 -6.96 -9.71 0.04
N ARG A 193 -7.50 -10.50 -0.88
CA ARG A 193 -8.78 -11.20 -0.68
C ARG A 193 -8.67 -12.15 0.50
N ALA A 194 -7.61 -12.95 0.54
CA ALA A 194 -7.39 -13.96 1.58
C ALA A 194 -7.29 -13.36 2.99
N ALA A 195 -6.58 -12.22 3.13
CA ALA A 195 -6.49 -11.51 4.41
C ALA A 195 -7.86 -11.11 4.99
N ARG A 196 -8.88 -10.94 4.15
CA ARG A 196 -10.25 -10.61 4.59
C ARG A 196 -10.99 -11.81 5.20
N PHE A 197 -10.56 -13.02 4.89
CA PHE A 197 -11.21 -14.27 5.30
C PHE A 197 -10.36 -15.09 6.28
N LEU A 198 -9.21 -14.56 6.74
CA LEU A 198 -8.46 -15.16 7.85
C LEU A 198 -9.26 -15.06 9.15
N GLY A 199 -9.72 -16.21 9.65
CA GLY A 199 -10.38 -16.37 10.94
C GLY A 199 -9.47 -17.09 11.94
N ASP A 200 -9.95 -17.23 13.18
CA ASP A 200 -9.17 -17.81 14.28
C ASP A 200 -8.73 -19.26 14.00
N ASP A 201 -9.61 -20.09 13.41
CA ASP A 201 -9.28 -21.46 13.05
C ASP A 201 -8.17 -21.56 11.98
N HIS A 202 -8.13 -20.61 11.04
CA HIS A 202 -7.05 -20.55 10.05
C HIS A 202 -5.73 -20.23 10.74
N LEU A 203 -5.74 -19.27 11.66
CA LEU A 203 -4.55 -18.87 12.40
C LEU A 203 -4.01 -19.96 13.31
N LEU A 204 -4.88 -20.72 13.98
CA LEU A 204 -4.49 -21.84 14.81
C LEU A 204 -3.74 -22.91 13.99
N ARG A 205 -4.33 -23.35 12.87
CA ARG A 205 -3.70 -24.36 11.98
C ARG A 205 -2.40 -23.85 11.37
N LEU A 206 -2.37 -22.59 10.94
CA LEU A 206 -1.14 -21.96 10.46
C LEU A 206 -0.06 -21.92 11.54
N GLY A 207 -0.44 -21.65 12.79
CA GLY A 207 0.44 -21.74 13.96
C GLY A 207 1.05 -23.12 14.13
N GLU A 208 0.21 -24.15 14.21
CA GLU A 208 0.65 -25.56 14.32
C GLU A 208 1.54 -25.99 13.14
N ALA A 209 1.22 -25.55 11.93
CA ALA A 209 2.02 -25.82 10.74
C ALA A 209 3.39 -25.13 10.82
N LEU A 210 3.44 -23.87 11.24
CA LEU A 210 4.68 -23.11 11.41
C LEU A 210 5.52 -23.59 12.61
N ASP A 211 4.91 -24.20 13.62
CA ASP A 211 5.63 -24.86 14.73
C ASP A 211 6.38 -26.09 14.22
N ARG A 212 5.74 -26.89 13.35
CA ARG A 212 6.33 -28.09 12.75
C ARG A 212 7.34 -27.74 11.66
N PHE A 213 7.05 -26.71 10.87
CA PHE A 213 7.86 -26.26 9.74
C PHE A 213 8.18 -24.76 9.87
N PRO A 214 9.14 -24.40 10.73
CA PRO A 214 9.49 -23.01 10.97
C PRO A 214 10.14 -22.38 9.74
N PRO A 215 9.85 -21.11 9.40
CA PRO A 215 10.51 -20.45 8.29
C PRO A 215 12.03 -20.24 8.51
N PRO A 216 12.87 -20.20 7.46
CA PRO A 216 12.51 -20.33 6.05
C PRO A 216 11.99 -21.72 5.69
N VAL A 217 10.85 -21.78 5.00
CA VAL A 217 10.12 -23.01 4.70
C VAL A 217 9.61 -22.99 3.26
N ASP A 218 9.56 -24.15 2.61
CA ASP A 218 8.92 -24.27 1.30
C ASP A 218 7.41 -24.01 1.40
N LEU A 219 6.87 -23.26 0.43
CA LEU A 219 5.44 -22.95 0.37
C LEU A 219 4.59 -24.22 0.26
N GLY A 220 5.04 -25.21 -0.51
CA GLY A 220 4.37 -26.50 -0.68
C GLY A 220 4.32 -27.28 0.62
N ASP A 221 5.45 -27.38 1.34
CA ASP A 221 5.53 -28.05 2.64
C ASP A 221 4.62 -27.36 3.67
N LEU A 222 4.61 -26.02 3.70
CA LEU A 222 3.74 -25.27 4.60
C LEU A 222 2.25 -25.47 4.26
N CYS A 223 1.88 -25.44 2.97
CA CYS A 223 0.51 -25.68 2.55
C CYS A 223 0.07 -27.13 2.86
N TRP A 224 0.97 -28.10 2.66
CA TRP A 224 0.73 -29.50 2.99
C TRP A 224 0.51 -29.68 4.50
N ALA A 225 1.29 -28.99 5.33
CA ALA A 225 1.15 -29.03 6.79
C ALA A 225 -0.18 -28.45 7.28
N VAL A 226 -0.70 -27.41 6.61
CA VAL A 226 -2.05 -26.86 6.88
C VAL A 226 -3.14 -27.86 6.47
N GLY A 227 -2.95 -28.57 5.34
CA GLY A 227 -3.77 -29.73 4.96
C GLY A 227 -5.21 -29.40 4.57
N GLN A 228 -5.47 -28.23 4.01
CA GLN A 228 -6.80 -27.77 3.55
C GLN A 228 -6.74 -27.27 2.10
N ASP A 229 -7.88 -27.30 1.41
CA ASP A 229 -7.99 -26.86 0.01
C ASP A 229 -7.63 -25.38 -0.20
N ASP A 230 -7.81 -24.55 0.84
CA ASP A 230 -7.50 -23.12 0.85
C ASP A 230 -6.19 -22.77 1.57
N ALA A 231 -5.32 -23.76 1.83
CA ALA A 231 -4.07 -23.56 2.57
C ALA A 231 -3.19 -22.47 1.96
N LEU A 232 -3.12 -22.39 0.63
CA LEU A 232 -2.36 -21.36 -0.06
C LEU A 232 -2.94 -19.96 0.24
N GLU A 233 -4.24 -19.79 0.16
CA GLU A 233 -4.93 -18.55 0.49
C GLU A 233 -4.66 -18.18 1.96
N GLN A 234 -4.69 -19.14 2.89
CA GLN A 234 -4.35 -18.88 4.29
C GLN A 234 -2.93 -18.32 4.45
N VAL A 235 -1.93 -18.94 3.80
CA VAL A 235 -0.54 -18.44 3.79
C VAL A 235 -0.45 -17.04 3.16
N LEU A 236 -1.10 -16.82 2.01
CA LEU A 236 -1.14 -15.51 1.36
C LEU A 236 -1.84 -14.44 2.20
N GLY A 237 -2.79 -14.83 3.02
CA GLY A 237 -3.39 -13.97 4.03
C GLY A 237 -2.36 -13.48 5.03
N LEU A 238 -1.51 -14.37 5.57
CA LEU A 238 -0.42 -13.97 6.47
C LEU A 238 0.63 -13.10 5.77
N VAL A 239 0.90 -13.35 4.49
CA VAL A 239 1.77 -12.50 3.65
C VAL A 239 1.19 -11.09 3.50
N ALA A 240 -0.09 -10.97 3.16
CA ALA A 240 -0.80 -9.69 3.12
C ALA A 240 -0.81 -9.00 4.50
N LEU A 241 -0.86 -9.76 5.59
CA LEU A 241 -0.75 -9.23 6.94
C LEU A 241 0.68 -8.81 7.33
N GLY A 242 1.69 -9.13 6.51
CA GLY A 242 3.11 -8.89 6.77
C GLY A 242 3.72 -9.80 7.82
N ILE A 243 2.98 -10.84 8.24
CA ILE A 243 3.41 -11.83 9.24
C ILE A 243 4.41 -12.80 8.63
N LEU A 244 4.18 -13.15 7.36
CA LEU A 244 5.10 -13.91 6.53
C LEU A 244 5.54 -13.04 5.34
N SER A 245 6.65 -13.41 4.71
CA SER A 245 7.09 -12.78 3.46
C SER A 245 7.51 -13.83 2.43
N MET A 246 7.20 -13.56 1.16
CA MET A 246 7.61 -14.36 0.01
C MET A 246 7.61 -13.49 -1.27
N ARG A 247 8.21 -13.98 -2.34
CA ARG A 247 8.23 -13.30 -3.65
C ARG A 247 6.88 -13.36 -4.36
N ILE A 248 6.03 -12.38 -4.11
CA ILE A 248 4.68 -12.31 -4.72
C ILE A 248 4.69 -11.76 -6.15
N ASP A 249 5.85 -11.33 -6.65
CA ASP A 249 6.09 -10.83 -8.01
C ASP A 249 6.30 -11.95 -9.04
N GLU A 250 6.39 -13.21 -8.59
CA GLU A 250 6.56 -14.39 -9.44
C GLU A 250 5.31 -15.30 -9.44
N ASP A 251 5.27 -16.26 -10.36
CA ASP A 251 4.24 -17.29 -10.37
C ASP A 251 4.30 -18.11 -9.07
N ILE A 252 3.19 -18.10 -8.33
CA ILE A 252 3.10 -18.79 -7.04
C ILE A 252 3.08 -20.30 -7.25
N ARG A 253 4.10 -21.00 -6.72
CA ARG A 253 4.29 -22.45 -6.89
C ARG A 253 5.04 -23.08 -5.71
N CYS A 254 5.03 -24.41 -5.63
CA CYS A 254 5.94 -25.15 -4.76
C CYS A 254 7.41 -24.88 -5.17
N GLY A 255 8.34 -24.93 -4.22
CA GLY A 255 9.72 -24.49 -4.40
C GLY A 255 9.97 -23.03 -3.99
N MET A 256 8.92 -22.26 -3.69
CA MET A 256 9.05 -20.89 -3.19
C MET A 256 9.27 -20.89 -1.68
N VAL A 257 10.25 -20.09 -1.23
CA VAL A 257 10.56 -19.99 0.20
C VAL A 257 9.72 -18.90 0.86
N VAL A 258 9.04 -19.27 1.93
CA VAL A 258 8.32 -18.40 2.84
C VAL A 258 9.22 -18.12 4.05
N PHE A 259 9.28 -16.87 4.48
CA PHE A 259 10.09 -16.40 5.61
C PHE A 259 9.20 -15.83 6.73
N LYS A 260 9.73 -15.77 7.96
CA LYS A 260 9.13 -14.94 9.03
C LYS A 260 9.20 -13.48 8.60
N GLY A 261 8.17 -12.69 8.87
CA GLY A 261 8.21 -11.25 8.59
C GLY A 261 9.40 -10.59 9.30
N SER A 262 10.12 -9.63 8.75
CA SER A 262 9.97 -8.92 7.46
C SER A 262 11.33 -8.83 6.76
N ASN A 263 11.36 -9.10 5.45
CA ASN A 263 12.23 -8.36 4.54
C ASN A 263 11.32 -7.54 3.63
N TRP A 264 10.91 -6.35 4.11
CA TRP A 264 10.44 -5.29 3.21
C TRP A 264 11.66 -4.52 2.71
#